data_AF-A0AAV4H7P3-F1
#
_entry.id   AF-A0AAV4H7P3-F1
#
_cell.length_a   1.000
_cell.length_b   1.000
_cell.length_c   1.000
_cell.angle_alpha   90.00
_cell.angle_beta   90.00
_cell.angle_gamma   90.00
#
_symmetry.space_group_name_H-M   'P 1'
#
loop_
_entity.id
_entity.type
_entity.pdbx_description
1 polymer ?
#
loop_
_entity_poly.entity_id
_entity_poly.type
_entity_poly.pdbx_seq_one_letter_code
_entity_poly.pdbx_strand_id
1 'polypeptide(L)'
;MLRVPWTARKTNEEVLKETETTRSVMNRIRRRQAKFVGHIMRREGLENLITIGRMEGNKSRGRQREKMLDGMTSWMGTKRVTDALSETWDRESWKDMIANAKGQGT
;
A
#
# COMPACT_ATOMS: atom_id res chain seq x y z
N MET A 1 2.88 -27.47 -3.49
CA MET A 1 4.05 -26.60 -3.25
C MET A 1 5.14 -27.01 -4.21
N LEU A 2 5.69 -26.09 -5.01
CA LEU A 2 6.77 -26.42 -5.94
C LEU A 2 8.04 -26.74 -5.15
N ARG A 3 8.63 -27.93 -5.37
CA ARG A 3 9.92 -28.33 -4.78
C ARG A 3 11.07 -27.72 -5.61
N VAL A 4 11.12 -26.39 -5.71
CA VAL A 4 12.17 -25.69 -6.49
C VAL A 4 13.50 -25.82 -5.75
N PRO A 5 14.51 -26.51 -6.32
CA PRO A 5 15.82 -26.58 -5.68
C PRO A 5 16.49 -25.19 -5.72
N TRP A 6 17.26 -24.86 -4.68
CA TRP A 6 17.90 -23.54 -4.55
C TRP A 6 18.93 -23.26 -5.66
N THR A 7 19.44 -24.30 -6.34
CA THR A 7 20.33 -24.21 -7.49
C THR A 7 19.63 -23.88 -8.80
N ALA A 8 18.30 -23.97 -8.86
CA ALA A 8 17.53 -23.70 -10.08
C ALA A 8 17.61 -22.25 -10.54
N ARG A 9 18.03 -21.31 -9.68
CA ARG A 9 18.14 -19.87 -9.97
C ARG A 9 16.87 -19.27 -10.61
N LYS A 10 15.68 -19.82 -10.30
CA LYS A 10 14.40 -19.30 -10.78
C LYS A 10 14.12 -17.94 -10.17
N THR A 11 13.63 -17.02 -10.99
CA THR A 11 13.17 -15.70 -10.57
C THR A 11 11.82 -15.80 -9.85
N ASN A 12 11.51 -14.81 -9.01
CA ASN A 12 10.21 -14.75 -8.32
C ASN A 12 9.03 -14.68 -9.30
N GLU A 13 9.23 -14.09 -10.48
CA GLU A 13 8.21 -13.99 -11.54
C GLU A 13 7.91 -15.35 -12.18
N GLU A 14 8.94 -16.14 -12.48
CA GLU A 14 8.76 -17.50 -13.00
C GLU A 14 8.01 -18.39 -12.00
N VAL A 15 8.36 -18.29 -10.71
CA VAL A 15 7.66 -19.03 -9.65
C VAL A 15 6.19 -18.59 -9.53
N LEU A 16 5.90 -17.29 -9.64
CA LEU A 16 4.52 -16.79 -9.61
C LEU A 16 3.70 -17.27 -10.82
N LYS A 17 4.31 -17.27 -12.01
CA LYS A 17 3.67 -17.76 -13.25
C LYS A 17 3.38 -19.26 -13.18
N GLU A 18 4.34 -20.06 -12.71
CA GLU A 18 4.21 -21.51 -12.60
C GLU A 18 3.21 -21.95 -11.53
N THR A 19 3.03 -21.15 -10.48
CA THR A 19 2.01 -21.38 -9.44
C THR A 19 0.66 -20.77 -9.77
N GLU A 20 0.53 -20.10 -10.93
CA GLU A 20 -0.66 -19.31 -11.34
C GLU A 20 -1.16 -18.38 -10.22
N THR A 21 -0.25 -17.96 -9.35
CA THR A 21 -0.61 -17.24 -8.12
C THR A 21 -0.46 -15.75 -8.38
N THR A 22 -1.53 -15.01 -8.16
CA THR A 22 -1.49 -13.54 -8.20
C THR A 22 -0.78 -13.00 -6.94
N ARG A 23 -0.05 -11.89 -7.08
CA ARG A 23 0.55 -11.12 -5.97
C ARG A 23 -0.54 -10.55 -5.04
N SER A 24 -1.12 -11.41 -4.20
CA SER A 24 -2.31 -11.07 -3.39
C SER A 24 -1.97 -10.51 -2.01
N VAL A 25 -0.79 -10.86 -1.46
CA VAL A 25 -0.39 -10.47 -0.09
C VAL A 25 -0.22 -8.96 0.02
N MET A 26 0.47 -8.33 -0.94
CA MET A 26 0.69 -6.89 -0.90
C MET A 26 -0.63 -6.12 -1.02
N ASN A 27 -1.51 -6.54 -1.93
CA ASN A 27 -2.86 -5.98 -2.07
C ASN A 27 -3.68 -6.14 -0.78
N ARG A 28 -3.59 -7.29 -0.10
CA ARG A 28 -4.26 -7.52 1.18
C ARG A 28 -3.71 -6.62 2.29
N ILE A 29 -2.39 -6.43 2.35
CA ILE A 29 -1.74 -5.52 3.29
C ILE A 29 -2.21 -4.08 3.02
N ARG A 30 -2.16 -3.63 1.76
CA ARG A 30 -2.60 -2.29 1.36
C ARG A 30 -4.05 -2.01 1.68
N ARG A 31 -4.96 -2.95 1.39
CA ARG A 31 -6.38 -2.83 1.76
C ARG A 31 -6.56 -2.67 3.27
N ARG A 32 -5.79 -3.39 4.09
CA ARG A 32 -5.85 -3.26 5.56
C ARG A 32 -5.30 -1.91 6.03
N GLN A 33 -4.18 -1.47 5.48
CA GLN A 33 -3.59 -0.16 5.77
C GLN A 33 -4.56 0.97 5.40
N ALA A 34 -5.20 0.91 4.23
CA ALA A 34 -6.17 1.91 3.80
C ALA A 34 -7.42 1.96 4.69
N LYS A 35 -7.95 0.80 5.12
CA LYS A 35 -9.04 0.77 6.11
C LYS A 35 -8.65 1.44 7.42
N PHE A 36 -7.43 1.19 7.90
CA PHE A 36 -6.91 1.83 9.11
C PHE A 36 -6.74 3.34 8.93
N VAL A 37 -6.15 3.79 7.81
CA VAL A 37 -5.99 5.23 7.50
C VAL A 37 -7.34 5.94 7.46
N GLY A 38 -8.33 5.39 6.75
CA GLY A 38 -9.67 5.98 6.73
C GLY A 38 -10.40 5.96 8.08
N HIS A 39 -10.00 5.08 9.01
CA HIS A 39 -10.53 5.11 10.38
C HIS A 39 -9.88 6.23 11.20
N ILE A 40 -8.56 6.34 11.20
CA ILE A 40 -7.84 7.36 11.99
C ILE A 40 -8.12 8.77 11.50
N MET A 41 -8.25 9.00 10.19
CA MET A 41 -8.50 10.32 9.63
C MET A 41 -9.85 10.89 10.09
N ARG A 42 -10.88 10.03 10.15
CA ARG A 42 -12.24 10.43 10.57
C ARG A 42 -12.47 10.44 12.07
N ARG A 43 -11.59 9.81 12.85
CA ARG A 43 -11.65 9.86 14.32
C ARG A 43 -11.06 11.16 14.85
N GLU A 44 -10.23 11.83 14.06
CA GLU A 44 -9.55 13.10 14.44
C GLU A 44 -8.76 13.02 15.76
N GLY A 45 -8.28 11.81 16.12
CA GLY A 45 -7.52 11.58 17.35
C GLY A 45 -6.03 11.93 17.23
N LEU A 46 -5.27 11.65 18.29
CA LEU A 46 -3.82 11.85 18.31
C LEU A 46 -3.12 11.07 17.18
N GLU A 47 -3.64 9.91 16.82
CA GLU A 47 -3.10 9.07 15.75
C GLU A 47 -3.20 9.76 14.38
N ASN A 48 -4.22 10.58 14.16
CA ASN A 48 -4.37 11.41 12.96
C ASN A 48 -3.22 12.43 12.87
N LEU A 49 -3.03 13.20 13.95
CA LEU A 49 -1.98 14.23 14.03
C LEU A 49 -0.58 13.65 13.86
N ILE A 50 -0.29 12.51 14.48
CA ILE A 50 1.01 11.82 14.33
C ILE A 50 1.21 11.34 12.90
N THR A 51 0.16 10.81 12.26
CA THR A 51 0.23 10.30 10.89
C THR A 51 0.49 11.42 9.90
N ILE A 52 -0.19 12.57 10.07
CA ILE A 52 0.02 13.76 9.25
C ILE A 52 1.38 14.40 9.53
N GLY A 53 1.76 14.60 10.79
CA GLY A 53 3.03 15.22 11.18
C GLY A 53 4.26 14.42 10.76
N ARG A 54 4.17 13.08 10.71
CA ARG A 54 5.26 12.23 10.19
C ARG A 54 5.52 12.43 8.68
N MET A 55 4.60 13.08 7.95
CA MET A 55 4.81 13.44 6.55
C MET A 55 5.76 14.63 6.37
N GLU A 56 5.88 15.51 7.37
CA GLU A 56 6.59 16.79 7.26
C GLU A 56 8.12 16.67 7.48
N GLY A 57 8.63 15.47 7.80
CA GLY A 57 10.04 15.24 8.10
C GLY A 57 10.96 14.95 6.90
N ASN A 58 12.22 15.39 7.00
CA ASN A 58 13.27 15.12 6.00
C ASN A 58 13.59 13.62 5.84
N LYS A 59 13.91 13.22 4.61
CA LYS A 59 14.25 11.83 4.27
C LYS A 59 15.64 11.45 4.77
N SER A 60 15.77 10.30 5.44
CA SER A 60 17.05 9.75 5.86
C SER A 60 17.91 9.29 4.67
N ARG A 61 19.24 9.38 4.79
CA ARG A 61 20.21 8.90 3.79
C ARG A 61 20.23 7.37 3.73
N GLY A 62 20.36 6.77 2.54
CA GLY A 62 20.44 5.31 2.31
C GLY A 62 19.30 4.72 1.46
N ARG A 63 19.25 3.38 1.31
CA ARG A 63 18.16 2.68 0.60
C ARG A 63 16.85 2.91 1.32
N GLN A 64 15.96 3.67 0.70
CA GLN A 64 14.70 4.06 1.31
C GLN A 64 13.77 2.86 1.43
N ARG A 65 13.29 2.62 2.65
CA ARG A 65 12.11 1.79 2.86
C ARG A 65 10.90 2.57 2.38
N GLU A 66 10.04 1.92 1.61
CA GLU A 66 8.78 2.51 1.23
C GLU A 66 7.95 2.80 2.49
N LYS A 67 7.52 4.07 2.64
CA LYS A 67 6.61 4.43 3.74
C LYS A 67 5.22 3.87 3.45
N MET A 68 4.49 3.54 4.51
CA MET A 68 3.12 3.01 4.40
C MET A 68 2.22 3.89 3.53
N LEU A 69 2.21 5.21 3.77
CA LEU A 69 1.39 6.15 3.02
C LEU A 69 1.88 6.29 1.58
N ASP A 70 3.18 6.51 1.35
CA ASP A 70 3.75 6.61 -0.01
C ASP A 70 3.38 5.40 -0.88
N GLY A 71 3.50 4.20 -0.32
CA GLY A 71 3.13 2.99 -1.03
C GLY A 71 1.63 2.77 -1.20
N MET A 72 0.81 3.26 -0.27
CA MET A 72 -0.66 3.26 -0.40
C MET A 72 -1.10 4.24 -1.49
N THR A 73 -0.52 5.43 -1.54
CA THR A 73 -0.76 6.46 -2.57
C THR A 73 -0.38 5.94 -3.95
N SER A 74 0.80 5.30 -4.07
CA SER A 74 1.22 4.62 -5.30
C SER A 74 0.25 3.51 -5.73
N TRP A 75 -0.26 2.74 -4.76
CA TRP A 75 -1.25 1.69 -5.01
C TRP A 75 -2.63 2.22 -5.42
N MET A 76 -3.04 3.38 -4.90
CA MET A 76 -4.30 4.05 -5.27
C MET A 76 -4.19 4.85 -6.57
N GLY A 77 -2.97 5.06 -7.08
CA GLY A 77 -2.74 5.87 -8.29
C GLY A 77 -2.85 7.38 -8.05
N THR A 78 -2.78 7.83 -6.80
CA THR A 78 -2.78 9.25 -6.44
C THR A 78 -1.37 9.85 -6.53
N LYS A 79 -1.26 11.16 -6.79
CA LYS A 79 0.05 11.83 -6.96
C LYS A 79 0.65 12.26 -5.64
N ARG A 80 -0.17 12.70 -4.68
CA ARG A 80 0.27 13.15 -3.35
C ARG A 80 -0.48 12.40 -2.28
N VAL A 81 0.19 12.18 -1.15
CA VAL A 81 -0.44 11.57 0.04
C VAL A 81 -1.62 12.40 0.52
N THR A 82 -1.52 13.73 0.47
CA THR A 82 -2.61 14.65 0.82
C THR A 82 -3.89 14.39 0.05
N ASP A 83 -3.78 14.05 -1.23
CA ASP A 83 -4.93 13.80 -2.11
C ASP A 83 -5.66 12.51 -1.66
N ALA A 84 -4.90 11.47 -1.31
CA ALA A 84 -5.49 10.26 -0.74
C ALA A 84 -6.12 10.52 0.64
N LEU A 85 -5.53 11.39 1.46
CA LEU A 85 -6.07 11.72 2.78
C LEU A 85 -7.34 12.56 2.70
N SER A 86 -7.47 13.49 1.76
CA SER A 86 -8.71 14.26 1.57
C SER A 86 -9.90 13.38 1.19
N GLU A 87 -9.67 12.31 0.42
CA GLU A 87 -10.73 11.36 0.06
C GLU A 87 -11.23 10.51 1.23
N THR A 88 -10.52 10.46 2.36
CA THR A 88 -10.94 9.63 3.51
C THR A 88 -12.19 10.16 4.21
N TRP A 89 -12.50 11.46 4.04
CA TRP A 89 -13.66 12.12 4.62
C TRP A 89 -14.97 11.57 4.06
N ASP A 90 -15.02 11.33 2.74
CA ASP A 90 -16.14 10.66 2.11
C ASP A 90 -16.01 9.13 2.25
N ARG A 91 -17.00 8.52 2.89
CA ARG A 91 -17.03 7.06 3.10
C ARG A 91 -17.20 6.29 1.80
N GLU A 92 -17.98 6.83 0.86
CA GLU A 92 -18.30 6.15 -0.39
C GLU A 92 -17.13 6.27 -1.36
N SER A 93 -16.63 7.48 -1.62
CA SER A 93 -15.39 7.70 -2.39
C SER A 93 -14.22 6.86 -1.86
N TRP A 94 -14.00 6.83 -0.53
CA TRP A 94 -12.90 6.05 0.05
C TRP A 94 -13.04 4.54 -0.19
N LYS A 95 -14.27 4.00 -0.08
CA LYS A 95 -14.53 2.58 -0.35
C LYS A 95 -14.31 2.25 -1.82
N ASP A 96 -14.79 3.11 -2.71
CA ASP A 96 -14.67 2.92 -4.15
C ASP A 96 -13.21 3.02 -4.60
N MET A 97 -12.45 3.96 -4.06
CA MET A 97 -11.02 4.05 -4.34
C MET A 97 -10.26 2.80 -3.87
N ILE A 98 -10.57 2.24 -2.69
CA ILE A 98 -9.97 0.98 -2.22
C ILE A 98 -10.37 -0.22 -3.08
N ALA A 99 -11.62 -0.26 -3.56
CA ALA A 99 -12.12 -1.33 -4.41
C ALA A 99 -11.45 -1.32 -5.79
N ASN A 100 -11.28 -0.12 -6.35
CA ASN A 100 -10.73 0.12 -7.69
C ASN A 100 -9.21 0.31 -7.72
N ALA A 101 -8.55 0.35 -6.56
CA ALA A 101 -7.09 0.45 -6.47
C ALA A 101 -6.43 -0.73 -7.20
N LYS A 102 -5.71 -0.40 -8.27
CA LYS A 102 -4.98 -1.38 -9.08
C LYS A 102 -3.78 -1.84 -8.28
N GLY A 103 -3.81 -3.09 -7.81
CA GLY A 103 -2.59 -3.77 -7.42
C GLY A 103 -1.63 -3.72 -8.60
N GLN A 104 -0.41 -3.20 -8.42
CA GLN A 104 0.60 -3.25 -9.45
C GLN A 104 0.79 -4.73 -9.85
N GLY A 105 0.17 -5.09 -10.98
CA GLY A 105 0.44 -6.30 -11.72
C GLY A 105 1.52 -5.96 -12.72
N THR A 106 2.75 -6.01 -12.24
CA THR A 106 3.91 -6.40 -13.05
C THR A 106 4.45 -7.67 -12.43
#